data_AF-A0AAW5I1N8-F1
#
_entry.id   AF-A0AAW5I1N8-F1
#
_cell.length_a   1.000
_cell.length_b   1.000
_cell.length_c   1.000
_cell.angle_alpha   90.00
_cell.angle_beta   90.00
_cell.angle_gamma   90.00
#
_symmetry.space_group_name_H-M   'P 1'
#
loop_
_entity.id
_entity.type
_entity.pdbx_description
1 polymer ?
#
loop_
_entity_poly.entity_id
_entity_poly.type
_entity_poly.pdbx_seq_one_letter_code
_entity_poly.pdbx_strand_id
1 'polypeptide(L)'
;MKLAEALSIRADLQKRVAQLKERIKESAKVQEGDEPCDNVEELYKELDEALVQLEDLVYRINITNVQIVQDGDSLTRLIAKRDVLSMRVKALKEVVNYVAANDTRFG
;
A
#
# COMPACT_ATOMS: atom_id res chain seq x y z
N MET A 1 -10.51 -12.16 -13.25
CA MET A 1 -10.38 -11.18 -12.16
C MET A 1 -10.25 -9.80 -12.78
N LYS A 2 -11.08 -8.84 -12.34
CA LYS A 2 -10.98 -7.43 -12.75
C LYS A 2 -9.79 -6.75 -12.06
N LEU A 3 -9.23 -5.70 -12.66
CA LEU A 3 -8.12 -4.94 -12.05
C LEU A 3 -8.50 -4.38 -10.67
N ALA A 4 -9.74 -3.95 -10.48
CA ALA A 4 -10.24 -3.47 -9.19
C ALA A 4 -10.25 -4.56 -8.10
N GLU A 5 -10.65 -5.78 -8.45
CA GLU A 5 -10.61 -6.93 -7.54
C GLU A 5 -9.16 -7.26 -7.16
N ALA A 6 -8.26 -7.27 -8.14
CA ALA A 6 -6.83 -7.49 -7.91
C ALA A 6 -6.22 -6.46 -6.95
N LEU A 7 -6.59 -5.18 -7.11
CA LEU A 7 -6.15 -4.11 -6.21
C LEU A 7 -6.67 -4.29 -4.78
N SER A 8 -7.93 -4.74 -4.62
CA SER A 8 -8.50 -5.04 -3.31
C SER A 8 -7.76 -6.20 -2.63
N ILE A 9 -7.58 -7.31 -3.35
CA ILE A 9 -6.88 -8.50 -2.83
C ILE A 9 -5.44 -8.13 -2.44
N ARG A 10 -4.76 -7.28 -3.22
CA ARG A 10 -3.41 -6.79 -2.88
C ARG A 10 -3.41 -6.05 -1.55
N ALA A 11 -4.37 -5.16 -1.34
CA ALA A 11 -4.48 -4.40 -0.10
C ALA A 11 -4.76 -5.32 1.10
N ASP A 12 -5.61 -6.34 0.93
CA ASP A 12 -5.93 -7.28 1.99
C ASP A 12 -4.77 -8.23 2.30
N LEU A 13 -4.02 -8.69 1.30
CA LEU A 13 -2.77 -9.44 1.49
C LEU A 13 -1.72 -8.61 2.22
N GLN A 14 -1.53 -7.34 1.87
CA GLN A 14 -0.60 -6.46 2.58
C GLN A 14 -0.98 -6.27 4.05
N LYS A 15 -2.28 -6.16 4.36
CA LYS A 15 -2.77 -6.14 5.74
C LYS A 15 -2.50 -7.46 6.46
N ARG A 16 -2.76 -8.61 5.82
CA ARG A 16 -2.49 -9.93 6.39
C ARG A 16 -1.01 -10.12 6.69
N VAL A 17 -0.12 -9.72 5.78
CA VAL A 17 1.34 -9.73 6.00
C VAL A 17 1.72 -8.90 7.23
N ALA A 18 1.15 -7.69 7.37
CA ALA A 18 1.40 -6.85 8.54
C ALA A 18 0.91 -7.49 9.85
N GLN A 19 -0.25 -8.15 9.83
CA GLN A 19 -0.79 -8.87 10.99
C GLN A 19 0.06 -10.08 11.36
N LEU A 20 0.46 -10.90 10.38
CA LEU A 20 1.33 -12.06 10.60
C LEU A 20 2.68 -11.63 11.17
N LYS A 21 3.24 -10.52 10.69
CA LYS A 21 4.47 -9.94 11.24
C LYS A 21 4.35 -9.59 12.73
N GLU A 22 3.28 -8.92 13.14
CA GLU A 22 3.10 -8.59 14.56
C GLU A 22 2.84 -9.85 15.40
N ARG A 23 2.06 -10.81 14.90
CA ARG A 23 1.86 -12.11 15.58
C ARG A 23 3.17 -12.87 15.78
N ILE A 24 3.98 -13.02 14.73
CA ILE A 24 5.30 -13.69 14.82
C ILE A 24 6.17 -12.99 15.86
N LYS A 25 6.17 -11.66 15.90
CA LYS A 25 6.96 -10.89 16.86
C LYS A 25 6.48 -11.09 18.31
N GLU A 26 5.17 -11.18 18.52
CA GLU A 26 4.58 -11.48 19.83
C GLU A 26 4.93 -12.91 20.26
N SER A 27 4.76 -13.90 19.37
CA SER A 27 5.07 -15.31 19.64
C SER A 27 6.56 -15.59 19.80
N ALA A 28 7.44 -14.79 19.18
CA ALA A 28 8.89 -14.91 19.34
C ALA A 28 9.38 -14.39 20.71
N LYS A 29 8.57 -13.62 21.44
CA LYS A 29 8.91 -13.07 22.76
C LYS A 29 8.16 -13.81 23.86
N VAL A 30 8.65 -15.02 24.20
CA VAL A 30 8.15 -15.81 25.34
C VAL A 30 8.99 -15.56 26.60
N GLN A 31 8.35 -15.61 27.77
CA GLN A 31 9.04 -15.56 29.07
C GLN A 31 9.64 -16.94 29.40
N GLU A 32 10.65 -16.98 30.28
CA GLU A 32 11.20 -18.24 30.76
C GLU A 32 10.10 -19.12 31.37
N GLY A 33 9.84 -20.27 30.75
CA GLY A 33 8.85 -21.24 31.21
C GLY A 33 7.53 -21.25 30.43
N ASP A 34 7.30 -20.30 29.52
CA ASP A 34 6.10 -20.29 28.66
C ASP A 34 6.40 -20.85 27.26
N GLU A 35 5.48 -21.67 26.75
CA GLU A 35 5.47 -22.04 25.33
C GLU A 35 4.80 -20.91 24.51
N PRO A 36 5.26 -20.67 23.26
CA PRO A 36 4.60 -19.71 22.38
C PRO A 36 3.13 -20.06 22.20
N CYS A 37 2.22 -19.08 22.37
CA CYS A 37 0.78 -19.30 22.18
C CYS A 37 0.41 -19.77 20.77
N ASP A 38 1.24 -19.47 19.77
CA ASP A 38 1.05 -19.87 18.37
C ASP A 38 2.28 -20.66 17.89
N ASN A 39 2.06 -21.62 16.99
CA ASN A 39 3.14 -22.31 16.32
C ASN A 39 3.87 -21.34 15.37
N VAL A 40 5.05 -20.90 15.78
CA VAL A 40 5.86 -19.91 15.06
C VAL A 40 6.23 -20.40 13.64
N GLU A 41 6.49 -21.70 13.46
CA GLU A 41 6.80 -22.27 12.14
C GLU A 41 5.61 -22.20 11.18
N GLU A 42 4.39 -22.44 11.67
CA GLU A 42 3.18 -22.30 10.87
C GLU A 42 2.93 -20.84 10.47
N LEU A 43 3.16 -19.89 11.40
CA LEU A 43 3.04 -18.46 11.10
C LEU A 43 4.04 -17.99 10.04
N TYR A 44 5.28 -18.48 10.08
CA TYR A 44 6.28 -18.20 9.03
C TYR A 44 5.85 -18.76 7.68
N LYS A 45 5.33 -19.99 7.65
CA LYS A 45 4.81 -20.59 6.42
C LYS A 45 3.65 -19.79 5.83
N GLU A 46 2.70 -19.37 6.66
CA GLU A 46 1.59 -18.51 6.23
C GLU A 46 2.09 -17.16 5.69
N LEU A 47 3.13 -16.59 6.30
CA LEU A 47 3.74 -15.34 5.85
C LEU A 47 4.36 -15.52 4.47
N ASP A 48 5.16 -16.58 4.27
CA ASP A 48 5.80 -16.87 2.99
C ASP A 48 4.76 -17.10 1.88
N GLU A 49 3.70 -17.87 2.15
CA GLU A 49 2.61 -18.07 1.21
C GLU A 49 1.91 -16.76 0.85
N ALA A 50 1.67 -15.88 1.82
CA ALA A 50 1.05 -14.57 1.58
C ALA A 50 1.98 -13.64 0.76
N LEU A 51 3.29 -13.70 0.97
CA LEU A 51 4.28 -12.93 0.21
C LEU A 51 4.37 -13.39 -1.24
N VAL A 52 4.41 -14.70 -1.50
CA VAL A 52 4.40 -15.26 -2.86
C VAL A 52 3.13 -14.84 -3.62
N GLN A 53 1.97 -14.90 -2.97
CA GLN A 53 0.71 -14.43 -3.58
C GLN A 53 0.72 -12.93 -3.86
N LEU A 54 1.31 -12.14 -2.95
CA LEU A 54 1.44 -10.70 -3.13
C LEU A 54 2.34 -10.36 -4.32
N GLU A 55 3.45 -11.08 -4.49
CA GLU A 55 4.37 -10.91 -5.62
C GLU A 55 3.68 -11.17 -6.97
N ASP A 56 3.00 -12.32 -7.12
CA ASP A 56 2.26 -12.65 -8.35
C ASP A 56 1.23 -11.57 -8.69
N LEU A 57 0.50 -11.12 -7.67
CA LEU A 57 -0.55 -10.14 -7.86
C LEU A 57 0.01 -8.77 -8.27
N VAL A 58 1.10 -8.33 -7.65
CA VAL A 58 1.80 -7.10 -8.04
C VAL A 58 2.30 -7.19 -9.48
N TYR A 59 2.93 -8.30 -9.85
CA TYR A 59 3.40 -8.53 -11.21
C TYR A 59 2.26 -8.43 -12.23
N ARG A 60 1.16 -9.14 -12.00
CA ARG A 60 0.00 -9.16 -12.91
C ARG A 60 -0.68 -7.81 -13.02
N ILE A 61 -0.80 -7.07 -11.91
CA ILE A 61 -1.32 -5.68 -11.92
C ILE A 61 -0.42 -4.79 -12.78
N ASN A 62 0.90 -4.87 -12.60
CA ASN A 62 1.83 -4.03 -13.34
C ASN A 62 1.80 -4.30 -14.84
N ILE A 63 1.79 -5.57 -15.24
CA ILE A 63 1.65 -5.97 -16.65
C ILE A 63 0.31 -5.44 -17.22
N THR A 64 -0.78 -5.62 -16.49
CA THR A 64 -2.11 -5.13 -16.90
C THR A 64 -2.10 -3.60 -17.08
N ASN A 65 -1.49 -2.85 -16.16
CA ASN A 65 -1.40 -1.39 -16.24
C ASN A 65 -0.55 -0.90 -17.43
N VAL A 66 0.47 -1.65 -17.82
CA VAL A 66 1.28 -1.31 -19.00
C VAL A 66 0.53 -1.64 -20.30
N GLN A 67 -0.20 -2.75 -20.33
CA GLN A 67 -0.91 -3.23 -21.53
C GLN A 67 -2.18 -2.45 -21.85
N ILE A 68 -2.88 -1.93 -20.84
CA ILE A 68 -4.07 -1.11 -21.07
C ILE A 68 -3.64 0.27 -21.59
N VAL A 69 -4.06 0.60 -22.80
CA VAL A 69 -3.79 1.90 -23.46
C VAL A 69 -5.09 2.65 -23.65
N GLN A 70 -5.11 3.93 -23.26
CA GLN A 70 -6.21 4.85 -23.46
C GLN A 70 -5.66 6.15 -24.04
N ASP A 71 -6.25 6.60 -25.15
CA ASP A 71 -5.84 7.83 -25.86
C ASP A 71 -4.33 7.89 -26.20
N GLY A 72 -3.72 6.72 -26.45
CA GLY A 72 -2.30 6.59 -26.79
C GLY A 72 -1.35 6.48 -25.59
N ASP A 73 -1.81 6.69 -24.37
CA ASP A 73 -1.03 6.53 -23.14
C ASP A 73 -1.39 5.22 -22.42
N SER A 74 -0.41 4.53 -21.84
CA SER A 74 -0.68 3.38 -20.97
C SER A 74 -1.33 3.83 -19.66
N LEU A 75 -2.07 2.93 -19.00
CA LEU A 75 -2.64 3.21 -17.68
C LEU A 75 -1.54 3.58 -16.67
N THR A 76 -0.36 2.95 -16.75
CA THR A 76 0.84 3.35 -15.98
C THR A 76 1.21 4.83 -16.21
N ARG A 77 1.20 5.31 -17.46
CA ARG A 77 1.49 6.71 -17.80
C ARG A 77 0.41 7.65 -17.29
N LEU A 78 -0.86 7.27 -17.40
CA LEU A 78 -1.99 8.04 -16.91
C LEU A 78 -1.97 8.18 -15.37
N ILE A 79 -1.60 7.11 -14.65
CA ILE A 79 -1.39 7.14 -13.20
C ILE A 79 -0.29 8.15 -12.84
N ALA A 80 0.86 8.10 -13.50
CA ALA A 80 1.94 9.05 -13.25
C ALA A 80 1.51 10.51 -13.52
N LYS A 81 0.76 10.74 -14.60
CA LYS A 81 0.22 12.07 -14.93
C LYS A 81 -0.75 12.57 -13.85
N ARG A 82 -1.65 11.70 -13.37
CA ARG A 82 -2.57 12.00 -12.27
C ARG A 82 -1.81 12.38 -10.99
N ASP A 83 -0.74 11.66 -10.66
CA ASP A 83 0.01 11.89 -9.42
C ASP A 83 0.72 13.26 -9.45
N VAL A 84 1.35 13.60 -10.57
CA VAL A 84 1.98 14.94 -10.76
C VAL A 84 0.94 16.06 -10.70
N LEU A 85 -0.23 15.88 -11.33
CA LEU A 85 -1.31 16.86 -11.27
C LEU A 85 -1.85 17.03 -9.84
N SER A 86 -2.02 15.94 -9.12
CA SER A 86 -2.44 15.96 -7.71
C SER A 86 -1.44 16.71 -6.83
N MET A 87 -0.14 16.47 -7.03
CA MET A 87 0.93 17.20 -6.36
C MET A 87 0.87 18.71 -6.66
N ARG A 88 0.69 19.08 -7.93
CA ARG A 88 0.56 20.48 -8.33
C ARG A 88 -0.62 21.17 -7.66
N VAL A 89 -1.78 20.51 -7.63
CA VAL A 89 -2.98 21.03 -6.96
C VAL A 89 -2.73 21.22 -5.47
N LYS A 90 -2.09 20.26 -4.81
CA LYS A 90 -1.75 20.35 -3.38
C LYS A 90 -0.82 21.54 -3.10
N ALA A 91 0.26 21.68 -3.87
CA ALA A 91 1.21 22.79 -3.72
C ALA A 91 0.56 24.16 -3.91
N LEU A 92 -0.29 24.32 -4.94
CA LEU A 92 -1.00 25.58 -5.17
C LEU A 92 -2.01 25.90 -4.05
N LYS A 93 -2.71 24.89 -3.52
CA LYS A 93 -3.60 25.06 -2.37
C LYS A 93 -2.84 25.51 -1.12
N GLU A 94 -1.68 24.95 -0.86
CA GLU A 94 -0.83 25.35 0.27
C GLU A 94 -0.40 26.82 0.14
N VAL A 95 -0.01 27.27 -1.05
CA VAL A 95 0.33 28.68 -1.31
C VAL A 95 -0.87 29.60 -1.07
N VAL A 96 -2.04 29.26 -1.62
CA VAL A 96 -3.26 30.06 -1.44
C VAL A 96 -3.65 30.15 0.04
N ASN A 97 -3.60 29.03 0.76
CA ASN A 97 -3.91 29.01 2.19
C ASN A 97 -2.92 29.85 3.01
N TYR A 98 -1.64 29.81 2.66
CA TYR A 98 -0.61 30.62 3.32
C TYR A 98 -0.86 32.12 3.12
N VAL A 99 -1.19 32.54 1.89
CA VAL A 99 -1.50 33.94 1.58
C VAL A 99 -2.78 34.39 2.28
N ALA A 100 -3.83 33.56 2.27
CA ALA A 100 -5.12 33.88 2.90
C ALA A 100 -5.06 33.94 4.44
N ALA A 101 -4.09 33.28 5.07
CA ALA A 101 -3.94 33.27 6.52
C ALA A 101 -3.33 34.57 7.10
N ASN A 102 -2.75 35.44 6.27
CA ASN A 102 -1.98 36.61 6.74
C ASN A 102 -2.80 37.90 6.99
N ASP A 103 -4.13 37.84 7.03
CA ASP A 103 -4.99 39.04 7.18
C ASP A 103 -5.40 39.41 8.62
N THR A 104 -4.76 38.86 9.66
CA THR A 104 -5.09 39.19 11.07
C THR A 104 -3.99 39.92 11.84
N ARG A 105 -2.95 40.45 11.18
CA ARG A 105 -1.76 40.98 11.88
C ARG A 105 -1.43 42.46 11.64
N PHE A 106 -2.44 43.28 11.33
CA PHE A 106 -2.34 44.73 11.48
C PHE A 106 -3.53 45.24 12.31
N GLY A 107 -3.34 45.26 13.61
CA GLY A 107 -4.14 45.95 14.62
C GLY A 107 -3.21 46.61 15.62
#